data_AF-A0A949W3F9-F1
#
_entry.id   AF-A0A949W3F9-F1
#
_cell.length_a   1.000
_cell.length_b   1.000
_cell.length_c   1.000
_cell.angle_alpha   90.00
_cell.angle_beta   90.00
_cell.angle_gamma   90.00
#
_symmetry.space_group_name_H-M   'P 1'
#
loop_
_entity.id
_entity.type
_entity.pdbx_description
1 polymer ?
#
loop_
_entity_poly.entity_id
_entity_poly.type
_entity_poly.pdbx_seq_one_letter_code
_entity_poly.pdbx_strand_id
1 'polypeptide(L)'
;MNLKIKLYSFSYLKSGIPADDSGNGGGFVFDCRYIENPGKLDELKTLTGKDEKVIKFIEDIPAMRNFIKNVIEIIDPAIENYIKRNFTDLMISFGCTGGQHRSVYSSEKIKEHINKKHPGVVVELKHLQLEKDSTA
;
A
#
# COMPACT_ATOMS: atom_id res chain seq x y z
N MET A 1 9.59 -11.51 19.94
CA MET A 1 8.64 -10.40 19.79
C MET A 1 8.54 -10.15 18.29
N ASN A 2 7.33 -10.18 17.71
CA ASN A 2 7.14 -10.06 16.26
C ASN A 2 6.55 -8.69 15.95
N LEU A 3 7.24 -7.91 15.11
CA LEU A 3 6.71 -6.66 14.56
C LEU A 3 5.45 -6.97 13.73
N LYS A 4 4.39 -6.22 13.98
CA LYS A 4 3.17 -6.20 13.17
C LYS A 4 3.20 -4.97 12.26
N ILE A 5 3.00 -5.18 10.97
CA ILE A 5 2.86 -4.10 9.99
C ILE A 5 1.39 -3.97 9.61
N LYS A 6 0.80 -2.80 9.91
CA LYS A 6 -0.52 -2.42 9.41
C LYS A 6 -0.34 -1.72 8.07
N LEU A 7 -0.73 -2.39 7.00
CA LEU A 7 -0.56 -1.94 5.63
C LEU A 7 -1.92 -1.50 5.07
N TYR A 8 -1.97 -0.30 4.51
CA TYR A 8 -3.22 0.26 4.01
C TYR A 8 -3.10 0.70 2.55
N SER A 9 -4.16 0.49 1.78
CA SER A 9 -4.45 1.34 0.62
C SER A 9 -5.68 2.19 0.90
N PHE A 10 -5.63 3.47 0.53
CA PHE A 10 -6.71 4.40 0.79
C PHE A 10 -6.98 5.36 -0.37
N SER A 11 -8.12 6.04 -0.29
CA SER A 11 -8.57 7.12 -1.14
C SER A 11 -8.39 8.47 -0.44
N TYR A 12 -7.63 9.39 -1.05
CA TYR A 12 -7.54 10.76 -0.55
C TYR A 12 -8.89 11.48 -0.57
N LEU A 13 -9.75 11.18 -1.54
CA LEU A 13 -11.03 11.86 -1.71
C LEU A 13 -12.14 11.29 -0.81
N LYS A 14 -12.13 9.97 -0.60
CA LYS A 14 -13.28 9.26 -0.01
C LYS A 14 -13.00 8.71 1.39
N SER A 15 -11.89 7.99 1.57
CA SER A 15 -11.62 7.29 2.83
C SER A 15 -10.75 8.10 3.80
N GLY A 16 -9.97 9.05 3.30
CA GLY A 16 -8.97 9.79 4.08
C GLY A 16 -7.73 8.96 4.40
N ILE A 17 -6.73 9.63 4.97
CA ILE A 17 -5.51 8.96 5.49
C ILE A 17 -5.92 8.09 6.69
N PRO A 18 -5.48 6.81 6.76
CA PRO A 18 -5.79 5.93 7.89
C PRO A 18 -5.28 6.50 9.22
N ALA A 19 -6.08 6.37 10.29
CA ALA A 19 -5.64 6.68 11.64
C ALA A 19 -4.76 5.55 12.19
N ASP A 20 -3.76 5.89 12.99
CA ASP A 20 -2.94 4.94 13.74
C ASP A 20 -3.50 4.76 15.16
N ASP A 21 -3.98 3.56 15.43
CA ASP A 21 -4.54 3.10 16.70
C ASP A 21 -3.48 2.48 17.64
N SER A 22 -2.22 2.33 17.19
CA SER A 22 -1.13 1.79 18.01
C SER A 22 -0.53 2.81 19.00
N GLY A 23 -0.91 4.08 18.89
CA GLY A 23 -0.44 5.16 19.76
C GLY A 23 0.87 5.83 19.31
N ASN A 24 1.45 5.42 18.18
CA ASN A 24 2.68 6.02 17.63
C ASN A 24 2.41 7.24 16.73
N GLY A 25 1.14 7.60 16.52
CA GLY A 25 0.73 8.82 15.82
C GLY A 25 0.86 8.72 14.29
N GLY A 26 1.03 7.52 13.73
CA GLY A 26 1.07 7.32 12.28
C GLY A 26 2.15 6.36 11.81
N GLY A 27 2.57 6.56 10.57
CA GLY A 27 3.60 5.78 9.91
C GLY A 27 3.85 6.32 8.51
N PHE A 28 4.46 5.53 7.64
CA PHE A 28 4.73 5.97 6.29
C PHE A 28 3.43 6.18 5.51
N VAL A 29 3.31 7.31 4.80
CA VAL A 29 2.22 7.60 3.87
C VAL A 29 2.81 7.98 2.53
N PHE A 30 2.58 7.15 1.52
CA PHE A 30 3.12 7.36 0.17
C PHE A 30 2.01 7.74 -0.81
N ASP A 31 2.18 8.88 -1.49
CA ASP A 31 1.23 9.37 -2.49
C ASP A 31 1.52 8.77 -3.88
N CYS A 32 0.57 8.01 -4.41
CA CYS A 32 0.65 7.37 -5.73
C CYS A 32 0.02 8.20 -6.86
N ARG A 33 -0.49 9.41 -6.58
CA ARG A 33 -1.32 10.18 -7.54
C ARG A 33 -0.56 10.70 -8.76
N TYR A 34 0.76 10.82 -8.69
CA TYR A 34 1.60 11.30 -9.78
C TYR A 34 1.83 10.26 -10.89
N ILE A 35 1.51 8.99 -10.64
CA ILE A 35 1.66 7.88 -11.60
C ILE A 35 0.45 7.83 -12.54
N GLU A 36 0.61 7.44 -13.80
CA GLU A 36 -0.47 7.38 -14.79
C GLU A 36 -1.69 6.62 -14.24
N ASN A 37 -2.88 7.19 -14.49
CA ASN A 37 -4.11 6.73 -13.86
C ASN A 37 -4.84 5.68 -14.72
N PRO A 38 -4.90 4.39 -14.29
CA PRO A 38 -5.59 3.35 -15.06
C PRO A 38 -7.09 3.64 -15.23
N GLY A 39 -7.72 4.32 -14.26
CA GLY A 39 -9.14 4.66 -14.32
C GLY A 39 -9.55 5.66 -15.41
N LYS A 40 -8.62 6.12 -16.25
CA LYS A 40 -8.93 6.87 -17.48
C LYS A 40 -9.29 5.95 -18.66
N LEU A 41 -8.97 4.65 -18.58
CA LEU A 41 -9.30 3.65 -19.57
C LEU A 41 -10.61 2.99 -19.19
N ASP A 42 -11.60 3.00 -20.08
CA ASP A 42 -12.95 2.50 -19.79
C ASP A 42 -12.94 1.02 -19.40
N GLU A 43 -12.08 0.23 -20.05
CA GLU A 43 -11.91 -1.20 -19.79
C GLU A 43 -11.26 -1.53 -18.43
N LEU A 44 -10.59 -0.55 -17.81
CA LEU A 44 -9.94 -0.70 -16.49
C LEU A 44 -10.72 0.02 -15.38
N LYS A 45 -11.69 0.86 -15.72
CA LYS A 45 -12.36 1.78 -14.81
C LYS A 45 -13.07 1.09 -13.66
N THR A 46 -13.68 -0.07 -13.90
CA THR A 46 -14.41 -0.86 -12.89
C THR A 46 -13.54 -1.91 -12.20
N LEU A 47 -12.32 -2.15 -12.71
CA LEU A 47 -11.36 -3.08 -12.14
C LEU A 47 -10.59 -2.43 -11.00
N THR A 48 -9.89 -3.23 -10.21
CA THR A 48 -9.10 -2.82 -9.05
C THR A 48 -7.60 -3.08 -9.28
N GLY A 49 -6.75 -2.56 -8.41
CA GLY A 49 -5.31 -2.85 -8.41
C GLY A 49 -4.95 -4.32 -8.17
N LYS A 50 -5.94 -5.19 -7.92
CA LYS A 50 -5.78 -6.64 -7.75
C LYS A 50 -6.06 -7.41 -9.04
N ASP A 51 -6.71 -6.79 -10.02
CA ASP A 51 -7.10 -7.44 -11.25
C ASP A 51 -5.94 -7.49 -12.24
N GLU A 52 -5.74 -8.65 -12.86
CA GLU A 52 -4.58 -8.92 -13.73
C GLU A 52 -4.40 -7.88 -14.85
N LYS A 53 -5.51 -7.41 -15.44
CA LYS A 53 -5.46 -6.37 -16.49
C LYS A 53 -4.89 -5.05 -15.96
N VAL A 54 -5.27 -4.65 -14.75
CA VAL A 54 -4.76 -3.42 -14.11
C VAL A 54 -3.31 -3.63 -13.67
N ILE A 55 -2.98 -4.79 -13.13
CA ILE A 55 -1.60 -5.15 -12.75
C ILE A 55 -0.67 -5.03 -13.95
N LYS A 56 -0.99 -5.68 -15.08
CA LYS A 56 -0.18 -5.61 -16.31
C LYS A 56 -0.01 -4.18 -16.80
N PHE A 57 -1.10 -3.43 -16.88
CA PHE A 57 -1.06 -2.03 -17.28
C PHE A 57 -0.13 -1.20 -16.37
N ILE A 58 -0.22 -1.40 -15.05
CA ILE A 58 0.58 -0.67 -14.08
C ILE A 58 2.07 -1.09 -14.13
N GLU A 59 2.37 -2.38 -14.34
CA GLU A 59 3.74 -2.90 -14.40
C GLU A 59 4.52 -2.36 -15.62
N ASP A 60 3.83 -2.06 -16.71
CA ASP A 60 4.44 -1.44 -17.89
C ASP A 60 4.88 0.02 -17.63
N ILE A 61 4.31 0.69 -16.63
CA ILE A 61 4.64 2.07 -16.27
C ILE A 61 6.01 2.15 -15.58
N PRO A 62 7.03 2.80 -16.17
CA PRO A 62 8.35 2.93 -15.55
C PRO A 62 8.32 3.70 -14.22
N ALA A 63 7.47 4.72 -14.13
CA ALA A 63 7.30 5.51 -12.90
C ALA A 63 6.80 4.66 -11.73
N MET A 64 5.89 3.69 -11.96
CA MET A 64 5.44 2.77 -10.91
C MET A 64 6.57 1.85 -10.45
N ARG A 65 7.32 1.26 -11.39
CA ARG A 65 8.44 0.37 -11.04
C ARG A 65 9.49 1.08 -10.19
N ASN A 66 9.85 2.30 -10.58
CA ASN A 66 10.77 3.13 -9.82
C ASN A 66 10.20 3.52 -8.45
N PHE A 67 8.90 3.84 -8.38
CA PHE A 67 8.24 4.15 -7.12
C PHE A 67 8.30 3.00 -6.12
N ILE A 68 7.90 1.79 -6.53
CA ILE A 68 7.93 0.61 -5.66
C ILE A 68 9.36 0.31 -5.20
N LYS A 69 10.34 0.40 -6.10
CA LYS A 69 11.75 0.24 -5.74
C LYS A 69 12.17 1.25 -4.65
N ASN A 70 11.89 2.55 -4.85
CA ASN A 70 12.27 3.59 -3.91
C ASN A 70 11.57 3.43 -2.54
N VAL A 71 10.31 2.98 -2.54
CA VAL A 71 9.59 2.64 -1.31
C VAL A 71 10.30 1.52 -0.57
N ILE A 72 10.70 0.44 -1.26
CA ILE A 72 11.45 -0.68 -0.68
C ILE A 72 12.75 -0.20 -0.03
N GLU A 73 13.53 0.64 -0.71
CA GLU A 73 14.77 1.22 -0.18
C GLU A 73 14.55 2.05 1.11
N ILE A 74 13.35 2.59 1.32
CA ILE A 74 12.98 3.32 2.54
C ILE A 74 12.50 2.37 3.64
N ILE A 75 11.60 1.44 3.32
CA ILE A 75 10.91 0.63 4.34
C ILE A 75 11.77 -0.52 4.86
N ASP A 76 12.63 -1.14 4.05
CA ASP A 76 13.45 -2.28 4.48
C ASP A 76 14.37 -1.92 5.67
N PRO A 77 15.22 -0.88 5.58
CA PRO A 77 16.06 -0.48 6.73
C PRO A 77 15.23 0.02 7.92
N ALA A 78 14.04 0.57 7.68
CA ALA A 78 13.12 0.95 8.77
C ALA A 78 12.60 -0.29 9.51
N ILE A 79 12.08 -1.29 8.79
CA ILE A 79 11.59 -2.55 9.35
C ILE A 79 12.68 -3.23 10.18
N GLU A 80 13.89 -3.35 9.66
CA GLU A 80 15.02 -3.94 10.39
C GLU A 80 15.32 -3.20 11.71
N ASN A 81 15.30 -1.87 11.68
CA ASN A 81 15.53 -1.06 12.87
C ASN A 81 14.38 -1.13 13.88
N TYR A 82 13.14 -1.19 13.43
CA TYR A 82 11.97 -1.39 14.29
C TYR A 82 12.06 -2.73 15.02
N ILE A 83 12.46 -3.80 14.32
CA ILE A 83 12.70 -5.13 14.92
C ILE A 83 13.82 -5.05 15.96
N LYS A 84 14.98 -4.48 15.63
CA LYS A 84 16.13 -4.34 16.55
C LYS A 84 15.79 -3.56 17.82
N ARG A 85 14.90 -2.57 17.70
CA ARG A 85 14.46 -1.72 18.82
C ARG A 85 13.23 -2.25 19.56
N ASN A 86 12.77 -3.47 19.24
CA ASN A 86 11.62 -4.13 19.86
C ASN A 86 10.30 -3.34 19.72
N PHE A 87 10.07 -2.65 18.60
CA PHE A 87 8.76 -2.09 18.30
C PHE A 87 7.75 -3.20 17.99
N THR A 88 6.50 -3.00 18.38
CA THR A 88 5.41 -3.95 18.16
C THR A 88 4.62 -3.65 16.89
N ASP A 89 4.56 -2.39 16.47
CA ASP A 89 3.70 -1.92 15.39
C ASP A 89 4.43 -0.96 14.45
N LEU A 90 4.13 -1.07 13.16
CA LEU A 90 4.53 -0.12 12.12
C LEU A 90 3.38 0.06 11.12
N MET A 91 3.00 1.31 10.83
CA MET A 91 2.01 1.60 9.81
C MET A 91 2.68 1.99 8.49
N ILE A 92 2.17 1.46 7.38
CA ILE A 92 2.55 1.83 6.02
C ILE A 92 1.28 2.02 5.19
N SER A 93 1.13 3.16 4.52
CA SER A 93 -0.10 3.52 3.80
C SER A 93 0.20 4.04 2.39
N PHE A 94 -0.60 3.60 1.43
CA PHE A 94 -0.55 4.04 0.04
C PHE A 94 -1.84 4.76 -0.34
N GLY A 95 -1.72 6.00 -0.83
CA GLY A 95 -2.85 6.84 -1.18
C GLY A 95 -2.96 7.06 -2.69
N CYS A 96 -4.17 6.96 -3.25
CA CYS A 96 -4.47 7.53 -4.56
C CYS A 96 -5.81 8.28 -4.52
N THR A 97 -6.20 8.95 -5.62
CA THR A 97 -7.41 9.78 -5.61
C THR A 97 -8.68 8.98 -5.28
N GLY A 98 -8.85 7.83 -5.94
CA GLY A 98 -10.06 7.00 -5.82
C GLY A 98 -9.94 5.86 -4.84
N GLY A 99 -8.73 5.43 -4.46
CA GLY A 99 -8.49 4.28 -3.57
C GLY A 99 -8.69 2.90 -4.20
N GLN A 100 -8.75 2.80 -5.53
CA GLN A 100 -9.16 1.58 -6.25
C GLN A 100 -8.02 0.89 -7.02
N HIS A 101 -7.14 1.65 -7.68
CA HIS A 101 -6.11 1.11 -8.58
C HIS A 101 -4.69 1.20 -8.01
N ARG A 102 -4.07 2.37 -8.11
CA ARG A 102 -2.63 2.59 -7.83
C ARG A 102 -2.27 2.28 -6.38
N SER A 103 -3.04 2.77 -5.41
CA SER A 103 -2.76 2.49 -4.00
C SER A 103 -2.96 1.02 -3.63
N VAL A 104 -3.98 0.37 -4.20
CA VAL A 104 -4.27 -1.05 -4.01
C VAL A 104 -3.11 -1.89 -4.54
N TYR A 105 -2.71 -1.68 -5.80
CA TYR A 105 -1.55 -2.33 -6.41
C TYR A 105 -0.29 -2.15 -5.56
N SER A 106 0.04 -0.92 -5.18
CA SER A 106 1.26 -0.64 -4.40
C SER A 106 1.26 -1.38 -3.07
N SER A 107 0.12 -1.38 -2.35
CA SER A 107 0.00 -2.10 -1.09
C SER A 107 0.14 -3.62 -1.25
N GLU A 108 -0.43 -4.23 -2.28
CA GLU A 108 -0.28 -5.67 -2.54
C GLU A 108 1.18 -6.02 -2.88
N LYS A 109 1.85 -5.25 -3.75
CA LYS A 109 3.27 -5.48 -4.07
C LYS A 109 4.18 -5.32 -2.87
N ILE A 110 3.91 -4.35 -2.00
CA ILE A 110 4.71 -4.15 -0.78
C ILE A 110 4.46 -5.26 0.24
N LYS A 111 3.23 -5.77 0.36
CA LYS A 111 2.94 -6.97 1.17
C LYS A 111 3.73 -8.18 0.69
N GLU A 112 3.72 -8.45 -0.62
CA GLU A 112 4.47 -9.56 -1.23
C GLU A 112 5.97 -9.46 -0.91
N HIS A 113 6.54 -8.26 -1.08
CA HIS A 113 7.94 -7.99 -0.76
C HIS A 113 8.26 -8.24 0.72
N ILE A 114 7.48 -7.65 1.65
CA ILE A 114 7.70 -7.79 3.09
C ILE A 114 7.61 -9.26 3.51
N ASN A 115 6.59 -9.99 3.07
CA ASN A 115 6.42 -11.41 3.41
C ASN A 115 7.60 -12.26 2.93
N LYS A 116 8.16 -11.93 1.76
CA LYS A 116 9.34 -12.63 1.21
C LYS A 116 10.62 -12.29 1.95
N LYS A 117 10.84 -11.01 2.27
CA LYS A 117 12.10 -10.50 2.86
C LYS A 117 12.17 -10.68 4.38
N HIS A 118 11.03 -10.59 5.05
CA HIS A 118 10.90 -10.58 6.52
C HIS A 118 9.84 -11.60 6.99
N PRO A 119 10.08 -12.93 6.84
CA PRO A 119 9.07 -13.96 7.12
C PRO A 119 8.58 -14.02 8.59
N GLY A 120 9.26 -13.37 9.53
CA GLY A 120 8.84 -13.26 10.93
C GLY A 120 7.94 -12.05 11.24
N VAL A 121 7.71 -11.18 10.26
CA VAL A 121 6.84 -9.99 10.39
C VAL A 121 5.41 -10.37 10.03
N VAL A 122 4.45 -9.94 10.86
CA VAL A 122 3.02 -10.13 10.57
C VAL A 122 2.51 -8.94 9.78
N VAL A 123 1.97 -9.15 8.58
CA VAL A 123 1.41 -8.06 7.76
C VAL A 123 -0.12 -8.13 7.72
N GLU A 124 -0.78 -7.11 8.26
CA GLU A 124 -2.22 -6.91 8.17
C GLU A 124 -2.53 -5.89 7.07
N LEU A 125 -2.99 -6.35 5.90
CA LEU A 125 -3.36 -5.50 4.77
C LEU A 125 -4.86 -5.19 4.77
N LYS A 126 -5.22 -3.91 4.66
CA LYS A 126 -6.59 -3.44 4.48
C LYS A 126 -6.72 -2.47 3.31
N HIS A 127 -7.77 -2.65 2.52
CA HIS A 127 -8.08 -1.77 1.39
C HIS A 127 -9.29 -0.90 1.73
N LEU A 128 -9.05 0.22 2.41
CA LEU A 128 -10.12 0.99 3.07
C LEU A 128 -11.25 1.40 2.15
N GLN A 129 -10.94 1.77 0.90
CA GLN A 129 -11.99 2.13 -0.05
C GLN A 129 -12.74 0.92 -0.58
N LEU A 130 -12.04 -0.15 -0.95
CA LEU A 130 -12.68 -1.36 -1.49
C LEU A 130 -13.57 -2.06 -0.45
N GLU A 131 -13.15 -2.06 0.82
CA GLU A 131 -13.93 -2.60 1.94
C GLU A 131 -15.21 -1.79 2.16
N LYS A 132 -15.13 -0.45 2.14
CA LYS A 132 -16.32 0.41 2.26
C LYS A 132 -17.30 0.20 1.10
N ASP A 133 -16.79 0.14 -0.13
CA ASP A 133 -17.62 -0.05 -1.32
C ASP A 133 -18.28 -1.45 -1.36
N SER A 134 -17.72 -2.44 -0.65
CA SER A 134 -18.32 -3.79 -0.53
C SER A 134 -19.40 -3.88 0.55
N THR A 135 -19.49 -2.88 1.44
CA THR A 135 -20.46 -2.81 2.53
C THR A 135 -21.62 -1.85 2.27
N ALA A 136 -21.62 -1.18 1.12
CA ALA A 136 -22.65 -0.23 0.66
C ALA A 136 -23.57 -0.90 -0.37
#